data_AF-A0A0F9NM53-F1
#
_entry.id   AF-A0A0F9NM53-F1
#
_cell.length_a   1.000
_cell.length_b   1.000
_cell.length_c   1.000
_cell.angle_alpha   90.00
_cell.angle_beta   90.00
_cell.angle_gamma   90.00
#
_symmetry.space_group_name_H-M   'P 1'
#
loop_
_entity.id
_entity.type
_entity.pdbx_description
1 polymer ?
#
loop_
_entity_poly.entity_id
_entity_poly.type
_entity_poly.pdbx_seq_one_letter_code
_entity_poly.pdbx_strand_id
1 'polypeptide(L)' 'MFEIPVDKSEELKKFHAHECTLKGFGAIGGRFTYKFTPTSLGDIIVIECACGESIDLTDWENW' A
#
# COMPACT_ATOMS: atom_id res chain seq x y z
N MET A 1 -7.41 0.60 -14.88
CA MET A 1 -7.60 0.89 -13.44
C MET A 1 -6.64 -0.05 -12.72
N PHE A 2 -5.76 0.46 -11.86
CA PHE A 2 -4.84 -0.41 -11.11
C PHE A 2 -5.62 -1.01 -9.94
N GLU A 3 -5.61 -2.33 -9.80
CA GLU A 3 -6.37 -3.05 -8.78
C GLU A 3 -5.41 -3.69 -7.79
N ILE A 4 -5.73 -3.58 -6.49
CA ILE A 4 -4.98 -4.29 -5.45
C ILE A 4 -5.56 -5.70 -5.37
N PRO A 5 -4.73 -6.75 -5.47
CA PRO A 5 -5.19 -8.14 -5.37
C PRO A 5 -5.98 -8.38 -4.08
N VAL A 6 -7.09 -9.12 -4.16
CA VAL A 6 -7.97 -9.37 -3.01
C VAL A 6 -7.25 -10.14 -1.90
N ASP A 7 -6.33 -11.02 -2.27
CA ASP A 7 -5.48 -11.80 -1.36
C ASP A 7 -4.63 -10.92 -0.45
N LYS A 8 -4.22 -9.74 -0.93
CA LYS A 8 -3.41 -8.77 -0.19
C LYS A 8 -4.24 -7.74 0.60
N SER A 9 -5.57 -7.85 0.56
CA SER A 9 -6.47 -6.90 1.23
C SER A 9 -6.37 -6.95 2.77
N GLU A 10 -6.03 -8.08 3.37
CA GLU A 10 -5.83 -8.20 4.82
C GLU A 10 -4.54 -7.51 5.28
N GLU A 11 -3.46 -7.68 4.53
CA GLU A 11 -2.18 -7.02 4.78
C GLU A 11 -2.33 -5.50 4.68
N LEU A 12 -3.08 -5.03 3.68
CA LEU A 12 -3.43 -3.61 3.54
C LEU A 12 -4.20 -3.07 4.75
N LYS A 13 -5.19 -3.82 5.27
CA LYS A 13 -5.95 -3.40 6.46
C LYS A 13 -5.07 -3.32 7.70
N LYS A 14 -4.17 -4.30 7.89
CA LYS A 14 -3.19 -4.29 8.98
C LYS A 14 -2.25 -3.10 8.84
N PHE A 15 -1.78 -2.82 7.63
CA PHE A 15 -0.97 -1.64 7.35
C PHE A 15 -1.76 -0.35 7.58
N HIS A 16 -3.06 -0.26 7.31
CA HIS A 16 -3.81 0.95 7.64
C HIS A 16 -3.97 1.17 9.16
N ALA A 17 -3.95 0.08 9.93
CA ALA A 17 -4.08 0.09 11.38
C ALA A 17 -2.74 0.10 12.15
N HIS A 18 -1.59 0.20 11.47
CA HIS A 18 -0.29 0.21 12.16
C HIS A 18 -0.17 1.36 13.15
N GLU A 19 0.70 1.18 14.15
CA GLU A 19 1.00 2.19 15.15
C GLU A 19 1.73 3.37 14.50
N CYS A 20 0.98 4.41 14.17
CA CYS A 20 1.50 5.54 13.44
C CYS A 20 1.77 6.72 14.38
N THR A 21 2.98 7.25 14.27
CA THR A 21 3.44 8.44 14.98
C THR A 21 2.74 9.72 14.50
N LEU A 22 2.30 9.76 13.24
CA LEU A 22 1.50 10.86 12.70
C LEU A 22 0.03 10.68 13.14
N LYS A 23 -0.32 11.31 14.27
CA LYS A 23 -1.70 11.38 14.75
C LYS A 23 -2.41 12.58 14.12
N GLY A 24 -3.34 12.30 13.23
CA GLY A 24 -4.18 13.32 12.60
C GLY A 24 -3.89 13.46 11.11
N PHE A 25 -4.83 13.01 10.29
CA PHE A 25 -4.82 13.26 8.86
C PHE A 25 -5.91 14.26 8.56
N GLY A 26 -5.62 15.22 7.69
CA GLY A 26 -6.60 16.23 7.28
C GLY A 26 -7.84 15.57 6.67
N ALA A 27 -8.90 16.36 6.47
CA ALA A 27 -10.20 15.90 5.99
C ALA A 27 -10.19 15.07 4.69
N ILE A 28 -9.09 15.13 3.92
CA ILE A 28 -8.91 14.42 2.64
C ILE A 28 -8.19 13.07 2.76
N GLY A 29 -7.77 12.64 3.95
CA GLY A 29 -7.27 11.27 4.16
C GLY A 29 -5.97 10.90 3.41
N GLY A 30 -5.17 11.89 2.99
CA GLY A 30 -3.92 11.71 2.21
C GLY A 30 -2.74 11.11 2.98
N ARG A 31 -2.99 10.19 3.90
CA ARG A 31 -1.97 9.50 4.70
C ARG A 31 -1.12 8.56 3.86
N PHE A 32 -1.75 7.88 2.92
CA PHE A 32 -1.18 6.76 2.20
C PHE A 32 -0.92 7.16 0.75
N THR A 33 0.29 6.89 0.29
CA THR A 33 0.69 7.03 -1.12
C THR A 33 0.73 5.64 -1.72
N TYR A 34 -0.06 5.43 -2.77
CA TYR A 34 -0.09 4.18 -3.52
C TYR A 34 0.76 4.34 -4.78
N LYS A 35 1.78 3.50 -4.93
CA LYS A 35 2.68 3.48 -6.07
C LYS A 35 2.46 2.17 -6.84
N PHE A 36 1.98 2.30 -8.06
CA PHE A 36 1.79 1.19 -8.99
C PHE A 36 2.83 1.34 -10.11
N THR A 37 3.74 0.38 -10.22
CA THR A 37 4.73 0.35 -11.29
C THR A 37 4.44 -0.86 -12.17
N PRO A 38 3.73 -0.68 -13.30
CA PRO A 38 3.51 -1.76 -14.24
C PRO A 38 4.83 -2.13 -14.92
N THR A 39 5.11 -3.41 -14.94
CA THR A 39 6.27 -3.99 -15.62
C THR A 39 5.80 -4.97 -16.69
N SER A 40 6.69 -5.39 -17.59
CA SER A 40 6.37 -6.46 -18.55
C SER A 40 6.04 -7.79 -17.87
N LEU A 41 6.31 -7.90 -16.57
CA LEU A 41 6.20 -9.11 -15.80
C LEU A 41 5.00 -9.15 -14.84
N GLY A 42 4.32 -8.02 -14.65
CA GLY A 42 3.31 -7.83 -13.62
C GLY A 42 3.40 -6.44 -13.00
N ASP A 43 2.61 -6.19 -11.97
CA ASP A 43 2.55 -4.90 -11.29
C ASP A 43 3.29 -4.93 -9.95
N ILE A 44 4.23 -4.01 -9.78
CA ILE A 44 4.84 -3.74 -8.48
C ILE A 44 3.94 -2.76 -7.73
N ILE A 45 3.50 -3.14 -6.53
CA ILE A 45 2.54 -2.38 -5.72
C ILE A 45 3.18 -2.03 -4.38
N VAL A 46 3.48 -0.75 -4.17
CA VAL A 46 4.07 -0.26 -2.92
C VAL A 46 3.16 0.79 -2.30
N ILE A 47 2.91 0.67 -1.00
CA ILE A 47 2.09 1.62 -0.26
C ILE A 47 2.92 2.21 0.87
N GLU A 48 3.00 3.53 0.88
CA GLU A 48 3.77 4.29 1.86
C GLU A 48 2.83 5.08 2.75
N CYS A 49 3.04 4.99 4.05
CA CYS A 49 2.45 5.90 5.01
C CYS A 49 3.31 7.14 5.13
N ALA A 50 2.69 8.31 5.31
CA ALA A 50 3.37 9.55 5.57
C ALA A 50 4.31 9.51 6.81
N CYS A 51 4.12 8.55 7.74
CA CYS A 51 5.01 8.37 8.88
C CYS A 51 6.39 7.79 8.52
N GLY A 52 6.56 7.34 7.26
CA GLY A 52 7.79 6.74 6.76
C GLY A 52 7.75 5.21 6.65
N GLU A 53 6.71 4.55 7.20
CA GLU A 53 6.53 3.11 6.99
C GLU A 53 6.01 2.81 5.58
N SER A 54 6.44 1.68 5.03
CA SER A 54 6.02 1.22 3.70
C SER A 54 5.78 -0.28 3.69
N ILE A 55 4.81 -0.71 2.89
CA ILE A 55 4.55 -2.12 2.61
C ILE A 55 4.64 -2.39 1.11
N ASP A 56 5.30 -3.48 0.76
CA ASP A 56 5.33 -4.04 -0.59
C ASP A 56 4.24 -5.12 -0.68
N LEU A 57 3.28 -4.94 -1.58
CA LEU A 57 2.19 -5.88 -1.87
C LEU A 57 2.38 -6.59 -3.21
N THR A 58 3.55 -6.46 -3.83
CA THR A 58 3.88 -7.17 -5.08
C THR A 58 3.80 -8.68 -4.86
N ASP A 59 3.13 -9.37 -5.78
CA ASP A 59 3.05 -10.83 -5.77
C ASP A 59 4.32 -11.42 -6.40
N TRP A 60 5.36 -11.53 -5.59
CA TRP A 60 6.64 -12.12 -6.01
C TRP A 60 6.58 -13.64 -6.21
N GLU A 61 5.54 -14.31 -5.69
CA GLU A 61 5.42 -15.77 -5.70
C GLU A 61 4.56 -16.30 -6.84
N ASN A 62 3.60 -15.53 -7.36
CA ASN A 62 2.85 -15.86 -8.58
C ASN A 62 3.30 -15.00 -9.77
N TRP A 63 4.43 -15.38 -10.36
CA TRP A 63 4.95 -14.86 -11.63
C TRP A 63 4.70 -15.85 -12.77
#